data_AF-A0A661CFP1-F1
#
_entry.id   AF-A0A661CFP1-F1
#
_cell.length_a   1.000
_cell.length_b   1.000
_cell.length_c   1.000
_cell.angle_alpha   90.00
_cell.angle_beta   90.00
_cell.angle_gamma   90.00
#
_symmetry.space_group_name_H-M   'P 1'
#
loop_
_entity.id
_entity.type
_entity.pdbx_description
1 polymer ?
#
loop_
_entity_poly.entity_id
_entity_poly.type
_entity_poly.pdbx_seq_one_letter_code
_entity_poly.pdbx_strand_id
1 'polypeptide(L)'
;MSDLFHFLTDLATNPRQQVAFANTPEALMEAAGLSKQEQAVVTSGNSDKVAVSFMDERFQPAIAVVDPNPDPLPDPDPPHYIPESVTQGFVHQYA
;
A
#
# COMPACT_ATOMS: atom_id res chain seq x y z
N MET A 1 -3.25 -19.46 -9.36
CA MET A 1 -2.54 -18.20 -9.06
C MET A 1 -1.65 -17.98 -10.24
N SER A 2 -2.01 -17.02 -11.08
CA SER A 2 -1.38 -16.75 -12.38
C SER A 2 0.09 -16.34 -12.27
N ASP A 3 0.89 -16.66 -13.29
CA ASP A 3 2.29 -16.24 -13.40
C ASP A 3 2.42 -14.71 -13.42
N LEU A 4 1.43 -14.02 -14.03
CA LEU A 4 1.30 -12.57 -13.96
C LEU A 4 1.17 -12.04 -12.53
N PHE A 5 0.38 -12.68 -11.66
CA PHE A 5 0.23 -12.27 -10.27
C PHE A 5 1.55 -12.36 -9.51
N HIS A 6 2.24 -13.49 -9.63
CA HIS A 6 3.54 -13.70 -8.99
C HIS A 6 4.58 -12.70 -9.49
N PHE A 7 4.64 -12.50 -10.81
CA PHE A 7 5.54 -11.53 -11.42
C PHE A 7 5.30 -10.10 -10.92
N LEU A 8 4.05 -9.63 -10.91
CA LEU A 8 3.75 -8.26 -10.45
C LEU A 8 4.00 -8.09 -8.94
N THR A 9 3.78 -9.15 -8.14
CA THR A 9 4.07 -9.14 -6.70
C THR A 9 5.56 -9.04 -6.43
N ASP A 10 6.37 -9.84 -7.12
CA ASP A 10 7.83 -9.79 -7.02
C ASP A 10 8.37 -8.45 -7.53
N LEU A 11 7.84 -7.95 -8.65
CA LEU A 11 8.23 -6.64 -9.19
C LEU A 11 7.88 -5.50 -8.24
N ALA A 12 6.75 -5.56 -7.54
CA ALA A 12 6.34 -4.56 -6.56
C ALA A 12 7.23 -4.55 -5.31
N THR A 13 7.79 -5.70 -4.92
CA THR A 13 8.51 -5.87 -3.65
C THR A 13 10.04 -5.94 -3.79
N ASN A 14 10.58 -6.12 -5.00
CA ASN A 14 12.00 -6.28 -5.24
C ASN A 14 12.62 -5.10 -6.04
N PRO A 15 13.36 -4.18 -5.39
CA PRO A 15 13.97 -3.04 -6.07
C PRO A 15 14.94 -3.42 -7.20
N ARG A 16 15.64 -4.55 -7.09
CA ARG A 16 16.53 -5.02 -8.15
C ARG A 16 15.74 -5.43 -9.40
N GLN A 17 14.58 -6.05 -9.21
CA GLN A 17 13.70 -6.36 -10.33
C GLN A 17 13.07 -5.10 -10.93
N GLN A 18 12.74 -4.09 -10.14
CA GLN A 18 12.24 -2.81 -10.66
C GLN A 18 13.27 -2.14 -11.58
N VAL A 19 14.54 -2.12 -11.16
CA VAL A 19 15.64 -1.61 -11.99
C VAL A 19 15.83 -2.48 -13.25
N ALA A 20 15.79 -3.80 -13.12
CA ALA A 20 15.89 -4.70 -14.27
C ALA A 20 14.74 -4.49 -15.26
N PHE A 21 13.51 -4.33 -14.76
CA PHE A 21 12.32 -4.09 -15.57
C PHE A 21 12.39 -2.74 -16.30
N ALA A 22 12.94 -1.70 -15.67
CA ALA A 22 13.14 -0.41 -16.33
C ALA A 22 14.15 -0.46 -17.50
N ASN A 23 15.12 -1.37 -17.45
CA ASN A 23 16.17 -1.48 -18.47
C ASN A 23 15.85 -2.52 -19.56
N THR A 24 15.34 -3.69 -19.16
CA THR A 24 15.10 -4.84 -20.03
C THR A 24 13.77 -5.54 -19.69
N PRO A 25 12.62 -4.88 -19.92
CA PRO A 25 11.31 -5.38 -19.51
C PRO A 25 10.92 -6.68 -20.24
N GLU A 26 11.14 -6.76 -21.55
CA GLU A 26 10.79 -7.94 -22.37
C GLU A 26 11.53 -9.20 -21.92
N ALA A 27 12.85 -9.10 -21.76
CA ALA A 27 13.67 -10.22 -21.31
C ALA A 27 13.30 -10.68 -19.89
N LEU A 28 12.96 -9.74 -19.00
CA LEU A 28 12.55 -10.08 -17.64
C LEU A 28 11.20 -10.80 -17.61
N MET A 29 10.23 -10.33 -18.40
CA MET A 29 8.91 -10.97 -18.50
C MET A 29 8.99 -12.35 -19.19
N GLU A 30 9.83 -12.50 -20.21
CA GLU A 30 10.06 -13.79 -20.85
C GLU A 30 10.73 -14.78 -19.89
N ALA A 31 11.72 -14.33 -19.11
CA ALA A 31 12.36 -15.15 -18.08
C ALA A 31 11.41 -15.54 -16.95
N ALA A 32 10.40 -14.71 -16.65
CA ALA A 32 9.34 -15.00 -15.70
C ALA A 32 8.21 -15.88 -16.28
N GLY A 33 8.30 -16.29 -17.55
CA GLY A 33 7.35 -17.21 -18.17
C GLY A 33 6.02 -16.59 -18.63
N LEU A 34 5.91 -15.25 -18.64
CA LEU A 34 4.68 -14.59 -19.07
C LEU A 34 4.38 -14.86 -20.55
N SER A 35 3.12 -15.12 -20.85
CA SER A 35 2.62 -15.21 -22.22
C SER A 35 2.71 -13.86 -22.94
N LYS A 36 2.66 -13.87 -24.28
CA LYS A 36 2.67 -12.63 -25.08
C LYS A 36 1.50 -11.70 -24.75
N GLN A 37 0.37 -12.27 -24.33
CA GLN A 37 -0.81 -11.50 -23.97
C GLN A 37 -0.61 -10.78 -22.63
N GLU A 38 -0.05 -11.47 -21.62
CA GLU A 38 0.29 -10.87 -20.34
C GLU A 38 1.41 -9.82 -20.46
N GLN A 39 2.43 -10.10 -21.28
CA GLN A 39 3.48 -9.12 -21.60
C GLN A 39 2.88 -7.82 -22.17
N ALA A 40 1.91 -7.94 -23.07
CA ALA A 40 1.21 -6.78 -23.66
C ALA A 40 0.37 -6.01 -22.61
N VAL A 41 -0.23 -6.71 -21.64
CA VAL A 41 -0.94 -6.07 -20.53
C VAL A 41 0.02 -5.25 -19.67
N VAL A 42 1.12 -5.84 -19.23
CA VAL A 42 2.10 -5.17 -18.37
C VAL A 42 2.73 -3.96 -19.09
N THR A 43 3.15 -4.14 -20.34
CA THR A 43 3.76 -3.05 -21.15
C THR A 43 2.78 -1.95 -21.51
N SER A 44 1.48 -2.22 -21.53
CA SER A 44 0.48 -1.17 -21.79
C SER A 44 0.42 -0.11 -20.69
N GLY A 45 0.93 -0.41 -19.48
CA GLY A 45 0.85 0.48 -18.32
C GLY A 45 -0.58 0.81 -17.88
N ASN A 46 -1.58 0.15 -18.46
CA ASN A 46 -2.98 0.42 -18.21
C ASN A 46 -3.47 -0.44 -17.03
N SER A 47 -3.71 0.22 -15.90
CA SER A 47 -4.18 -0.43 -14.66
C SER A 47 -5.49 -1.19 -14.84
N ASP A 48 -6.39 -0.73 -15.70
CA ASP A 48 -7.68 -1.38 -15.95
C ASP A 48 -7.48 -2.69 -16.71
N LYS A 49 -6.57 -2.71 -17.69
CA LYS A 49 -6.20 -3.95 -18.40
C LYS A 49 -5.55 -4.97 -17.48
N VAL A 50 -4.68 -4.50 -16.58
CA VAL A 50 -4.08 -5.34 -15.54
C VAL A 50 -5.18 -5.91 -14.63
N ALA A 51 -6.10 -5.08 -14.16
CA ALA A 51 -7.20 -5.51 -13.29
C ALA A 51 -8.13 -6.53 -13.96
N VAL A 52 -8.50 -6.33 -15.23
CA VAL A 52 -9.31 -7.28 -16.02
C VAL A 52 -8.64 -8.65 -16.12
N SER A 53 -7.31 -8.69 -16.18
CA SER A 53 -6.54 -9.95 -16.22
C SER A 53 -6.75 -10.82 -14.98
N PHE A 54 -7.15 -10.22 -13.86
CA PHE A 54 -7.41 -10.89 -12.59
C PHE A 54 -8.90 -11.11 -12.31
N MET A 55 -9.81 -10.63 -13.15
CA MET A 55 -11.25 -10.78 -12.93
C MET A 55 -11.74 -12.22 -13.06
N ASP A 56 -11.06 -13.05 -13.87
CA ASP A 56 -11.34 -14.49 -13.94
C ASP A 56 -10.88 -15.23 -12.66
N GLU A 57 -9.85 -14.72 -11.98
CA GLU A 57 -9.33 -15.24 -10.70
C GLU A 57 -9.96 -14.49 -9.49
N ARG A 58 -11.29 -14.53 -9.34
CA ARG A 58 -12.02 -14.21 -8.08
C ARG A 58 -11.73 -12.86 -7.39
N PHE A 59 -11.20 -11.83 -8.07
CA PHE A 59 -11.11 -10.51 -7.45
C PHE A 59 -12.43 -9.76 -7.63
N GLN A 60 -13.41 -10.05 -6.77
CA GLN A 60 -14.47 -9.07 -6.53
C GLN A 60 -13.84 -7.99 -5.66
N PRO A 61 -13.61 -6.76 -6.16
CA PRO A 61 -13.32 -5.67 -5.25
C PRO A 61 -14.47 -5.63 -4.25
N ALA A 62 -14.16 -5.68 -2.96
CA ALA A 62 -15.17 -5.42 -1.94
C ALA A 62 -15.61 -3.97 -2.14
N ILE A 63 -16.63 -3.78 -2.98
CA ILE A 63 -17.31 -2.50 -3.09
C ILE A 63 -18.02 -2.34 -1.75
N ALA A 64 -17.33 -1.76 -0.78
CA ALA A 64 -17.93 -1.31 0.46
C ALA A 64 -18.86 -0.13 0.11
N VAL A 65 -20.04 -0.44 -0.43
CA VAL A 65 -21.18 0.50 -0.51
C VAL A 65 -21.82 0.57 0.88
N VAL A 66 -21.01 0.84 1.88
CA VAL A 66 -21.48 1.10 3.22
C VAL A 66 -20.60 2.22 3.73
N ASP A 67 -21.22 3.38 3.85
CA ASP A 67 -20.70 4.49 4.65
C ASP A 67 -20.23 3.90 5.98
N PRO A 68 -18.94 4.01 6.36
CA PRO A 68 -18.50 3.51 7.65
C PRO A 68 -19.41 4.17 8.70
N ASN A 69 -20.11 3.33 9.48
CA ASN A 69 -20.98 3.84 10.53
C ASN A 69 -20.16 4.84 11.37
N PRO A 70 -20.74 6.01 11.72
CA PRO A 70 -20.08 6.97 12.59
C PRO A 70 -19.56 6.25 13.83
N ASP A 71 -18.35 6.59 14.26
CA ASP A 71 -17.79 6.02 15.50
C ASP A 71 -18.79 6.26 16.63
N PRO A 72 -19.34 5.19 17.26
CA PRO A 72 -20.31 5.35 18.33
C PRO A 72 -19.69 5.90 19.60
N LEU A 73 -18.35 5.93 19.71
CA LEU A 73 -17.63 6.36 20.89
C LEU A 73 -16.87 7.65 20.61
N PRO A 74 -16.88 8.61 21.55
CA PRO A 74 -15.91 9.71 21.50
C PRO A 74 -14.51 9.13 21.71
N ASP A 75 -13.55 9.61 20.91
CA ASP A 75 -12.14 9.28 21.11
C ASP A 75 -11.73 9.61 22.55
N PRO A 76 -11.01 8.71 23.25
CA PRO A 76 -10.50 9.01 24.58
C PRO A 76 -9.52 10.17 24.48
N ASP A 77 -9.73 11.21 25.29
CA ASP A 77 -8.78 12.31 25.42
C ASP A 77 -7.40 11.74 25.79
N PRO A 78 -6.31 12.17 25.12
CA PRO A 78 -4.98 11.81 25.55
C PRO A 78 -4.76 12.24 27.01
N PRO A 79 -4.05 11.45 27.82
CA PRO A 79 -3.78 11.81 29.20
C PRO A 79 -3.08 13.18 29.24
N HIS A 80 -3.65 14.11 30.00
CA HIS A 80 -2.97 15.35 30.35
C HIS A 80 -1.76 15.01 31.22
N TYR A 81 -0.60 14.82 30.59
CA TYR A 81 0.66 14.91 31.29
C TYR A 81 0.81 16.36 31.75
N ILE A 82 0.55 16.61 33.03
CA ILE A 82 1.07 17.80 33.70
C ILE A 82 2.56 17.52 33.89
N PRO A 83 3.48 18.20 33.18
CA PRO A 83 4.88 18.09 33.54
C PRO A 83 5.06 18.62 34.97
N GLU A 84 5.67 17.83 35.84
CA GLU A 84 5.99 18.13 37.25
C GLU A 84 7.03 19.26 37.41
N SER A 85 6.96 20.32 36.59
CA SER A 85 7.89 21.45 36.66
C SER A 85 7.25 22.74 37.19
N VAL A 86 6.04 22.69 37.77
CA VAL A 86 5.40 23.87 38.41
C VAL A 86 5.29 23.73 39.94
N THR A 87 6.19 22.98 40.59
CA THR A 87 6.23 22.87 42.07
C THR A 87 7.50 23.44 42.70
N GLN A 88 8.39 24.09 41.94
CA GLN A 88 9.57 24.75 42.51
C GLN A 88 9.80 26.13 41.87
N GLY A 89 9.06 27.14 42.32
CA GLY A 89 9.25 28.50 41.82
C GLY A 89 8.45 29.62 42.49
N PHE A 90 7.84 29.39 43.66
CA PHE A 90 7.17 30.47 44.42
C PHE A 90 7.42 30.31 45.92
N VAL A 91 8.69 30.25 46.31
CA VAL A 91 9.09 30.68 47.65
C VAL A 91 10.30 31.57 47.43
N HIS A 92 10.13 32.87 47.63
CA HIS A 92 11.10 33.95 47.78
C HIS A 92 10.59 35.18 47.04
N GLN A 93 9.75 35.96 47.73
CA GLN A 93 9.83 37.42 47.82
C GLN A 93 8.51 37.96 48.38
N TYR A 94 8.42 38.11 49.70
CA TYR A 94 7.79 39.27 50.32
C TYR A 94 8.47 39.50 51.68
N ALA A 95 9.11 40.68 51.75
CA ALA A 95 9.51 41.50 52.90
C ALA A 95 10.05 40.83 54.18
#